data_AF-A0A2S9IZ56-F1
#
_entry.id   AF-A0A2S9IZ56-F1
#
_cell.length_a   1.000
_cell.length_b   1.000
_cell.length_c   1.000
_cell.angle_alpha   90.00
_cell.angle_beta   90.00
_cell.angle_gamma   90.00
#
_symmetry.space_group_name_H-M   'P 1'
#
loop_
_entity.id
_entity.type
_entity.pdbx_description
1 polymer ?
#
loop_
_entity_poly.entity_id
_entity_poly.type
_entity_poly.pdbx_seq_one_letter_code
_entity_poly.pdbx_strand_id
1 'polypeptide(L)'
;MKYTGFAFLIGFAAILQSFTPIATAEAAVLKNVSEYAGQRCNTPPRGSGVFVGIFHGVKESPFISDNDARMPVDRFRCFTSMEECRGWLYTMQSKYDAGIPTTSCRRH
;
A
#
# COMPACT_ATOMS: atom_id res chain seq x y z
N MET A 1 -59.63 8.90 52.46
CA MET A 1 -58.98 10.19 52.15
C MET A 1 -57.68 9.91 51.40
N LYS A 2 -57.57 10.49 50.20
CA LYS A 2 -56.39 10.87 49.39
C LYS A 2 -55.04 10.14 49.60
N TYR A 3 -54.65 9.45 48.52
CA TYR A 3 -53.32 8.95 48.16
C TYR A 3 -52.32 10.10 47.95
N THR A 4 -51.07 9.91 48.41
CA THR A 4 -49.85 10.38 47.70
C THR A 4 -48.62 9.81 48.40
N GLY A 5 -48.11 8.68 47.90
CA GLY A 5 -46.77 8.18 48.21
C GLY A 5 -45.95 8.18 46.92
N PHE A 6 -44.96 9.06 46.84
CA PHE A 6 -44.05 9.20 45.72
C PHE A 6 -43.20 7.92 45.60
N ALA A 7 -43.54 7.04 44.67
CA ALA A 7 -42.74 5.88 44.34
C ALA A 7 -41.60 6.30 43.39
N PHE A 8 -40.39 6.37 43.93
CA PHE A 8 -39.16 6.64 43.21
C PHE A 8 -38.75 5.39 42.43
N LEU A 9 -39.10 5.33 41.13
CA LEU A 9 -38.68 4.25 40.24
C LEU A 9 -37.24 4.48 39.80
N ILE A 10 -36.32 3.74 40.43
CA ILE A 10 -34.91 3.64 40.02
C ILE A 10 -34.86 2.80 38.75
N GLY A 11 -34.83 3.48 37.59
CA GLY A 11 -34.61 2.85 36.29
C GLY A 11 -33.17 2.38 36.15
N PHE A 12 -32.95 1.07 36.18
CA PHE A 12 -31.71 0.44 35.74
C PHE A 12 -31.57 0.61 34.23
N ALA A 13 -30.79 1.61 33.79
CA ALA A 13 -30.38 1.73 32.40
C ALA A 13 -29.33 0.66 32.09
N ALA A 14 -29.75 -0.44 31.44
CA ALA A 14 -28.85 -1.43 30.89
C ALA A 14 -28.05 -0.79 29.74
N ILE A 15 -26.78 -0.50 29.98
CA ILE A 15 -25.85 -0.04 28.95
C ILE A 15 -25.50 -1.26 28.08
N LEU A 16 -26.16 -1.37 26.92
CA LEU A 16 -25.76 -2.29 25.86
C LEU A 16 -24.37 -1.87 25.38
N GLN A 17 -23.35 -2.61 25.81
CA GLN A 17 -21.99 -2.49 25.28
C GLN A 17 -22.02 -2.93 23.81
N SER A 18 -22.07 -1.96 22.91
CA SER A 18 -21.81 -2.19 21.49
C SER A 18 -20.36 -2.63 21.32
N PHE A 19 -20.13 -3.95 21.26
CA PHE A 19 -18.90 -4.53 20.76
C PHE A 19 -18.80 -4.20 19.28
N THR A 20 -18.21 -3.04 18.95
CA THR A 20 -17.71 -2.80 17.61
C THR A 20 -16.48 -3.69 17.45
N PRO A 21 -16.44 -4.62 16.46
CA PRO A 21 -15.20 -5.26 16.14
C PRO A 21 -14.24 -4.16 15.70
N ILE A 22 -13.17 -3.99 16.48
CA ILE A 22 -12.02 -3.19 16.09
C ILE A 22 -11.54 -3.84 14.79
N ALA A 23 -11.85 -3.21 13.65
CA ALA A 23 -11.25 -3.56 12.39
C ALA A 23 -9.75 -3.34 12.57
N THR A 24 -9.02 -4.41 12.84
CA THR A 24 -7.57 -4.41 12.81
C THR A 24 -7.22 -4.03 11.38
N ALA A 25 -6.84 -2.77 11.18
CA ALA A 25 -6.10 -2.38 10.00
C ALA A 25 -4.80 -3.19 10.05
N GLU A 26 -4.84 -4.38 9.45
CA GLU A 26 -3.65 -5.15 9.17
C GLU A 26 -2.82 -4.25 8.27
N ALA A 27 -1.80 -3.62 8.84
CA ALA A 27 -0.72 -3.06 8.07
C ALA A 27 -0.20 -4.23 7.25
N ALA A 28 -0.69 -4.36 6.01
CA ALA A 28 -0.36 -5.44 5.12
C ALA A 28 1.17 -5.46 5.07
N VAL A 29 1.77 -6.49 5.70
CA VAL A 29 3.21 -6.57 5.89
C VAL A 29 3.80 -6.49 4.50
N LEU A 30 4.33 -5.32 4.20
CA LEU A 30 4.75 -5.02 2.85
C LEU A 30 5.94 -5.92 2.60
N LYS A 31 5.76 -6.93 1.74
CA LYS A 31 6.77 -7.96 1.53
C LYS A 31 8.07 -7.25 1.18
N ASN A 32 9.13 -7.47 1.95
CA ASN A 32 10.47 -7.01 1.61
C ASN A 32 10.95 -7.78 0.38
N VAL A 33 10.65 -7.24 -0.80
CA VAL A 33 11.09 -7.80 -2.08
C VAL A 33 12.32 -7.05 -2.58
N SER A 34 13.19 -7.78 -3.28
CA SER A 34 14.40 -7.23 -3.91
C SER A 34 14.05 -6.24 -5.03
N GLU A 35 14.96 -5.32 -5.35
CA GLU A 35 14.88 -4.48 -6.55
C GLU A 35 14.80 -5.29 -7.85
N TYR A 36 15.24 -6.55 -7.79
CA TYR A 36 15.20 -7.51 -8.90
C TYR A 36 14.02 -8.49 -8.85
N ALA A 37 13.11 -8.35 -7.88
CA ALA A 37 11.92 -9.20 -7.78
C ALA A 37 11.03 -9.11 -9.03
N GLY A 38 10.27 -10.17 -9.31
CA GLY A 38 9.51 -10.29 -10.55
C GLY A 38 10.39 -10.59 -11.78
N GLN A 39 9.73 -11.05 -12.85
CA GLN A 39 10.41 -11.41 -14.09
C GLN A 39 10.55 -10.20 -15.00
N ARG A 40 11.68 -10.13 -15.73
CA ARG A 40 11.78 -9.22 -16.87
C ARG A 40 10.88 -9.75 -17.97
N CYS A 41 10.03 -8.89 -18.51
CA CYS A 41 9.03 -9.28 -19.49
C CYS A 41 8.79 -8.15 -20.48
N ASN A 42 8.25 -8.51 -21.64
CA ASN A 42 7.57 -7.55 -22.50
C ASN A 42 6.15 -7.29 -21.96
N THR A 43 5.46 -6.30 -22.52
CA THR A 43 4.06 -6.02 -22.15
C THR A 43 3.21 -7.28 -22.37
N PRO A 44 2.62 -7.87 -21.32
CA PRO A 44 1.88 -9.11 -21.44
C PRO A 44 0.56 -8.90 -22.20
N PRO A 45 -0.01 -9.96 -22.82
CA PRO A 45 -1.32 -9.89 -23.45
C PRO A 45 -2.38 -9.37 -22.47
N ARG A 46 -3.37 -8.63 -22.99
CA ARG A 46 -4.51 -8.20 -22.17
C ARG A 46 -5.31 -9.42 -21.70
N GLY A 47 -5.71 -9.43 -20.44
CA GLY A 47 -6.43 -10.53 -19.80
C GLY A 47 -5.54 -11.71 -19.38
N SER A 48 -4.21 -11.58 -19.46
CA SER A 48 -3.28 -12.64 -19.01
C SER A 48 -3.29 -12.82 -17.50
N GLY A 49 -3.84 -11.87 -16.73
CA GLY A 49 -3.87 -11.91 -15.27
C GLY A 49 -2.52 -11.61 -14.61
N VAL A 50 -1.48 -11.36 -15.41
CA VAL A 50 -0.15 -10.94 -14.98
C VAL A 50 -0.21 -9.52 -14.45
N PHE A 51 0.47 -9.27 -13.33
CA PHE A 51 0.60 -7.92 -12.78
C PHE A 51 1.87 -7.28 -13.32
N VAL A 52 1.75 -6.07 -13.83
CA VAL A 52 2.82 -5.29 -14.43
C VAL A 52 3.18 -4.16 -13.48
N GLY A 53 4.43 -4.17 -13.03
CA GLY A 53 5.06 -3.10 -12.27
C GLY A 53 5.90 -2.21 -13.19
N ILE A 54 5.66 -0.92 -13.11
CA ILE A 54 6.36 0.13 -13.85
C ILE A 54 6.97 1.07 -12.81
N PHE A 55 8.28 1.25 -12.86
CA PHE A 55 8.98 2.21 -12.02
C PHE A 55 9.78 3.17 -12.90
N HIS A 56 9.65 4.45 -12.58
CA HIS A 56 10.43 5.54 -13.16
C HIS A 56 10.93 6.40 -12.01
N GLY A 57 12.23 6.62 -11.97
CA GLY A 57 12.86 7.43 -10.96
C GLY A 57 14.24 7.84 -11.41
N VAL A 58 14.99 8.39 -10.47
CA VAL A 58 16.34 8.88 -10.70
C VAL A 58 17.24 8.47 -9.54
N LYS A 59 18.53 8.41 -9.82
CA LYS A 59 19.57 8.15 -8.84
C LYS A 59 20.76 9.07 -9.08
N GLU A 60 21.59 9.20 -8.08
CA GLU A 60 22.72 10.11 -8.17
C GLU A 60 23.83 9.47 -9.03
N SER A 61 24.43 10.28 -9.89
CA SER A 61 25.52 9.83 -10.75
C SER A 61 26.73 9.50 -9.89
N PRO A 62 27.32 8.30 -10.00
CA PRO A 62 28.54 7.98 -9.28
C PRO A 62 29.79 8.66 -9.90
N PHE A 63 29.65 9.27 -11.08
CA PHE A 63 30.77 9.82 -11.86
C PHE A 63 30.89 11.34 -11.76
N ILE A 64 29.80 12.02 -11.42
CA ILE A 64 29.74 13.49 -11.40
C ILE A 64 29.22 13.87 -10.02
N SER A 65 30.06 14.56 -9.25
CA SER A 65 29.77 15.02 -7.89
C SER A 65 29.01 16.35 -7.86
N ASP A 66 28.81 16.99 -9.00
CA ASP A 66 27.93 18.15 -9.09
C ASP A 66 26.50 17.71 -8.77
N ASN A 67 25.89 18.39 -7.81
CA ASN A 67 24.64 18.03 -7.11
C ASN A 67 23.43 17.84 -8.05
N ASP A 68 23.56 18.18 -9.33
CA ASP A 68 22.53 18.12 -10.36
C ASP A 68 22.65 16.89 -11.28
N ALA A 69 23.71 16.08 -11.16
CA ALA A 69 23.93 14.94 -12.02
C ALA A 69 23.07 13.73 -11.61
N ARG A 70 21.80 13.75 -12.03
CA ARG A 70 20.84 12.65 -11.83
C ARG A 70 20.80 11.73 -13.05
N MET A 71 20.87 10.43 -12.81
CA MET A 71 20.72 9.39 -13.83
C MET A 71 19.32 8.76 -13.76
N PRO A 72 18.62 8.56 -14.90
CA PRO A 72 17.33 7.92 -14.92
C PRO A 72 17.41 6.43 -14.55
N VAL A 73 16.38 5.96 -13.83
CA VAL A 73 16.20 4.57 -13.42
C VAL A 73 14.79 4.13 -13.82
N ASP A 74 14.70 3.49 -14.99
CA ASP A 74 13.46 2.92 -15.49
C ASP A 74 13.46 1.39 -15.33
N ARG A 75 12.39 0.84 -14.76
CA ARG A 75 12.23 -0.60 -14.60
C ARG A 75 10.80 -1.03 -14.93
N PHE A 76 10.72 -2.13 -15.67
CA PHE A 76 9.47 -2.79 -16.03
C PHE A 76 9.57 -4.26 -15.67
N ARG A 77 8.64 -4.76 -14.86
CA ARG A 77 8.65 -6.15 -14.37
C ARG A 77 7.26 -6.74 -14.28
N CYS A 78 7.18 -8.06 -14.44
CA CYS A 78 5.95 -8.84 -14.31
C CYS A 78 5.97 -9.65 -13.03
N PHE A 79 4.81 -9.74 -12.40
CA PHE A 79 4.56 -10.38 -11.12
C PHE A 79 3.34 -11.30 -11.21
N THR A 80 3.33 -12.33 -10.37
CA THR A 80 2.21 -13.27 -10.26
C THR A 80 1.13 -12.77 -9.29
N SER A 81 1.46 -11.79 -8.44
CA SER A 81 0.55 -11.22 -7.44
C SER A 81 0.65 -9.69 -7.36
N MET A 82 -0.44 -9.05 -6.95
CA MET A 82 -0.47 -7.59 -6.75
C MET A 82 0.40 -7.19 -5.56
N GLU A 83 0.43 -8.03 -4.52
CA GLU A 83 1.18 -7.81 -3.29
C GLU A 83 2.69 -7.77 -3.57
N GLU A 84 3.19 -8.69 -4.39
CA GLU A 84 4.59 -8.70 -4.81
C GLU A 84 4.94 -7.48 -5.66
N CYS A 85 4.04 -7.09 -6.58
CA CYS A 85 4.22 -5.88 -7.39
C CYS A 85 4.31 -4.61 -6.51
N ARG A 86 3.39 -4.45 -5.56
CA ARG A 86 3.36 -3.31 -4.62
C ARG A 86 4.58 -3.29 -3.70
N GLY A 87 4.97 -4.45 -3.18
CA GLY A 87 6.20 -4.60 -2.40
C GLY A 87 7.41 -4.14 -3.21
N TRP A 88 7.49 -4.55 -4.48
CA TRP A 88 8.62 -4.20 -5.35
C TRP A 88 8.64 -2.71 -5.62
N LEU A 89 7.50 -2.09 -5.91
CA LEU A 89 7.39 -0.65 -6.11
C LEU A 89 7.85 0.15 -4.89
N TYR A 90 7.52 -0.31 -3.69
CA TYR A 90 7.99 0.33 -2.47
C TYR A 90 9.51 0.22 -2.31
N THR A 91 10.08 -0.97 -2.56
CA THR A 91 11.54 -1.14 -2.56
C THR A 91 12.21 -0.22 -3.57
N MET A 92 11.61 -0.03 -4.74
CA MET A 92 12.14 0.89 -5.74
C MET A 92 12.06 2.35 -5.25
N GLN A 93 10.94 2.76 -4.68
CA GLN A 93 10.73 4.10 -4.13
C GLN A 93 11.58 4.42 -2.89
N SER A 94 11.99 3.40 -2.12
CA SER A 94 12.89 3.61 -0.98
C SER A 94 14.36 3.70 -1.37
N LYS A 95 14.73 3.22 -2.56
CA LYS A 95 16.11 3.21 -3.08
C LYS A 95 16.41 4.36 -4.03
N TYR A 96 15.41 4.82 -4.75
CA TYR A 96 15.54 5.80 -5.83
C TYR A 96 14.55 6.92 -5.60
N ASP A 97 14.93 8.12 -5.99
CA ASP A 97 14.02 9.25 -5.97
C ASP A 97 12.97 9.05 -7.07
N ALA A 98 11.73 8.86 -6.66
CA ALA A 98 10.65 8.50 -7.56
C ALA A 98 10.08 9.76 -8.20
N GLY A 99 10.16 9.83 -9.53
CA GLY A 99 9.39 10.79 -10.31
C GLY A 99 7.93 10.33 -10.34
N ILE A 100 7.15 10.66 -9.31
CA ILE A 100 5.71 10.35 -9.27
C ILE A 100 5.03 11.31 -10.27
N PRO A 101 4.55 10.79 -11.42
CA PRO A 101 3.34 9.98 -11.42
C PRO A 101 3.38 8.68 -12.24
N THR A 102 4.53 8.25 -12.74
CA THR A 102 4.59 7.12 -13.69
C THR A 102 4.86 5.76 -13.02
N THR A 103 5.06 5.72 -11.71
CA THR A 103 5.22 4.48 -10.94
C THR A 103 3.85 3.81 -10.73
N SER A 104 3.67 2.58 -11.20
CA SER A 104 2.36 1.91 -11.11
C SER A 104 2.44 0.39 -11.10
N CYS A 105 1.46 -0.22 -10.44
CA CYS A 105 1.19 -1.66 -10.50
C CYS A 105 -0.21 -1.86 -11.06
N ARG A 106 -0.32 -2.59 -12.18
CA ARG A 106 -1.59 -2.83 -12.86
C ARG A 106 -1.72 -4.28 -13.27
N ARG A 107 -2.94 -4.81 -13.21
CA ARG A 107 -3.26 -6.11 -13.83
C ARG A 107 -3.47 -5.90 -15.33
N HIS A 108 -2.89 -6.78 -16.15
CA HIS A 108 -3.03 -6.73 -17.61
C HIS A 108 -4.09 -7.68 -18.14
#